data_AF-A0A922Z739-F1
#
_entry.id   AF-A0A922Z739-F1
#
_cell.length_a   1.000
_cell.length_b   1.000
_cell.length_c   1.000
_cell.angle_alpha   90.00
_cell.angle_beta   90.00
_cell.angle_gamma   90.00
#
_symmetry.space_group_name_H-M   'P 1'
#
loop_
_entity.id
_entity.type
_entity.pdbx_description
1 polymer ?
#
loop_
_entity_poly.entity_id
_entity_poly.type
_entity_poly.pdbx_seq_one_letter_code
_entity_poly.pdbx_strand_id
1 'polypeptide(L)'
;METLSNVVVGAGIGAGAVLFLLIFFAWLVRSFLRIAPPNEVLVISGKGRGYETYFGGKAWSLPIIQDVEKMSLNTMEVPITVRNAYSSGGIAMNVEAIANVKVSSDKKYINNAIERFLNRDVNEIRRVGKETLEGHLRGVISSLTPEQVNEDRLAFSEKLAQETEQDLTKLGLHLDTFKILHVSDEVGYLDATGRKAIANVIRAAEIAESDARRGAEESEAQNMGRAKVMQSNVDAKLVALQNDLRRIRADLDSKVKAEEERTIAAAREARAKAEQELQTIRAELETLRLTADKVLPAEANKISAEYRAKGEAAMIRERGVALSTALELMHGAWQEAGPNALQISLIENLESILSTASKGVQKIKIDSLNVIDSGDGQTLKNYIAAYPGMLDAVFKAVDNTVGIDIQGSISGRKEEGKS
;
A
#
# COMPACT_ATOMS: atom_id res chain seq x y z
N MET A 1 -66.08 5.12 75.35
CA MET A 1 -64.83 4.69 74.68
C MET A 1 -65.01 3.41 73.87
N GLU A 2 -65.87 2.47 74.27
CA GLU A 2 -66.08 1.19 73.56
C GLU A 2 -66.68 1.33 72.14
N THR A 3 -67.57 2.30 71.92
CA THR A 3 -68.19 2.52 70.61
C THR A 3 -67.19 3.00 69.56
N LEU A 4 -66.22 3.84 69.95
CA LEU A 4 -65.13 4.30 69.07
C LEU A 4 -64.14 3.16 68.76
N SER A 5 -63.83 2.29 69.75
CA SER A 5 -62.98 1.12 69.54
C SER A 5 -63.58 0.13 68.53
N ASN A 6 -64.87 -0.18 68.65
CA ASN A 6 -65.53 -1.13 67.74
C ASN A 6 -65.68 -0.59 66.31
N VAL A 7 -65.88 0.72 66.15
CA VAL A 7 -65.91 1.36 64.82
C VAL A 7 -64.52 1.36 64.18
N VAL A 8 -63.46 1.60 64.95
CA VAL A 8 -62.07 1.54 64.44
C VAL A 8 -61.66 0.10 64.09
N VAL A 9 -62.03 -0.88 64.92
CA VAL A 9 -61.78 -2.31 64.65
C VAL A 9 -62.57 -2.80 63.43
N GLY A 10 -63.85 -2.43 63.31
CA GLY A 10 -64.68 -2.76 62.15
C GLY A 10 -64.19 -2.11 60.84
N ALA A 11 -63.76 -0.85 60.91
CA ALA A 11 -63.13 -0.16 59.77
C ALA A 11 -61.80 -0.79 59.37
N GLY A 12 -60.99 -1.23 60.35
CA GLY A 12 -59.73 -1.95 60.10
C GLY A 12 -59.93 -3.30 59.42
N ILE A 13 -60.93 -4.08 59.83
CA ILE A 13 -61.27 -5.37 59.21
C ILE A 13 -61.80 -5.16 57.79
N GLY A 14 -62.67 -4.17 57.57
CA GLY A 14 -63.19 -3.82 56.25
C GLY A 14 -62.08 -3.38 55.28
N ALA A 15 -61.17 -2.52 55.74
CA ALA A 15 -60.00 -2.11 54.95
C ALA A 15 -59.07 -3.29 54.63
N GLY A 16 -58.86 -4.20 55.58
CA GLY A 16 -58.07 -5.41 55.38
C GLY A 16 -58.67 -6.36 54.34
N ALA A 17 -59.99 -6.56 54.35
CA ALA A 17 -60.68 -7.41 53.38
C ALA A 17 -60.61 -6.85 51.95
N VAL A 18 -60.76 -5.53 51.79
CA VAL A 18 -60.63 -4.86 50.48
C VAL A 18 -59.20 -4.97 49.96
N LEU A 19 -58.20 -4.75 50.83
CA LEU A 19 -56.79 -4.89 50.46
C LEU A 19 -56.46 -6.33 50.03
N PHE A 20 -56.95 -7.33 50.76
CA PHE A 20 -56.78 -8.73 50.41
C PHE A 20 -57.39 -9.07 49.05
N LEU A 21 -58.61 -8.60 48.77
CA LEU A 21 -59.24 -8.79 47.46
C LEU A 21 -58.45 -8.14 46.32
N LEU A 22 -57.89 -6.95 46.53
CA LEU A 22 -57.05 -6.28 45.53
C LEU A 22 -55.76 -7.05 45.26
N ILE A 23 -55.10 -7.57 46.31
CA ILE A 23 -53.89 -8.39 46.17
C ILE A 23 -54.22 -9.72 45.50
N PHE A 24 -55.31 -10.37 45.90
CA PHE A 24 -55.77 -11.62 45.30
C PHE A 24 -56.12 -11.43 43.82
N PHE A 25 -56.82 -10.35 43.47
CA PHE A 25 -57.15 -10.02 42.10
C PHE A 25 -55.88 -9.70 41.29
N ALA A 26 -54.93 -8.95 41.83
CA ALA A 26 -53.64 -8.68 41.18
C ALA A 26 -52.82 -9.97 40.98
N TRP A 27 -52.83 -10.88 41.96
CA TRP A 27 -52.20 -12.20 41.86
C TRP A 27 -52.84 -13.04 40.76
N LEU A 28 -54.18 -13.04 40.70
CA LEU A 28 -54.94 -13.75 39.68
C LEU A 28 -54.65 -13.19 38.28
N VAL A 29 -54.72 -11.87 38.08
CA VAL A 29 -54.36 -11.24 36.79
C VAL A 29 -52.91 -11.57 36.40
N ARG A 30 -51.98 -11.54 37.36
CA ARG A 30 -50.58 -11.91 37.12
C ARG A 30 -50.42 -13.37 36.75
N SER A 31 -51.23 -14.27 37.31
CA SER A 31 -51.22 -15.69 36.96
C SER A 31 -51.69 -15.96 35.54
N PHE A 32 -52.54 -15.10 34.97
CA PHE A 32 -53.07 -15.25 33.62
C PHE A 32 -52.17 -14.59 32.58
N LEU A 33 -51.34 -13.64 32.99
CA LEU A 33 -50.46 -12.89 32.10
C LEU A 33 -49.09 -13.58 31.97
N ARG A 34 -48.76 -14.07 30.78
CA ARG A 34 -47.41 -14.55 30.42
C ARG A 34 -46.73 -13.54 29.52
N ILE A 35 -45.44 -13.32 29.76
CA ILE A 35 -44.63 -12.37 28.99
C ILE A 35 -43.70 -13.18 28.10
N ALA A 36 -43.82 -12.99 26.79
CA ALA A 36 -42.93 -13.53 25.77
C ALA A 36 -41.79 -12.52 25.54
N PRO A 37 -40.52 -12.85 25.87
CA PRO A 37 -39.43 -11.99 25.45
C PRO A 37 -39.30 -12.01 23.92
N PRO A 38 -38.71 -10.97 23.28
CA PRO A 38 -38.63 -10.87 21.82
C PRO A 38 -37.90 -12.03 21.12
N ASN A 39 -37.08 -12.78 21.86
CA ASN A 39 -36.27 -13.88 21.37
C ASN A 39 -36.86 -15.27 21.67
N GLU A 40 -38.10 -15.35 22.15
CA GLU A 40 -38.82 -16.61 22.36
C GLU A 40 -40.22 -16.53 21.75
N VAL A 41 -40.73 -17.67 21.31
CA VAL A 41 -42.16 -17.84 20.98
C VAL A 41 -42.84 -18.63 22.08
N LEU A 42 -44.00 -18.13 22.53
CA LEU A 42 -44.88 -18.87 23.43
C LEU A 42 -45.87 -19.68 22.59
N VAL A 43 -45.92 -20.99 22.87
CA VAL A 43 -46.89 -21.92 22.29
C VAL A 43 -47.90 -22.25 23.37
N ILE A 44 -49.14 -21.81 23.17
CA ILE A 44 -50.23 -22.04 24.13
C ILE A 44 -51.17 -23.10 23.55
N SER A 45 -51.29 -24.24 24.22
CA SER A 45 -52.17 -25.35 23.84
C SER A 45 -53.32 -25.50 24.86
N GLY A 46 -54.36 -26.27 24.53
CA GLY A 46 -55.43 -26.64 25.48
C GLY A 46 -56.81 -25.98 25.28
N LYS A 47 -56.93 -24.98 24.41
CA LYS A 47 -58.24 -24.39 24.04
C LYS A 47 -58.77 -25.02 22.75
N GLY A 48 -59.40 -26.20 22.86
CA GLY A 48 -59.98 -26.92 21.71
C GLY A 48 -58.97 -27.74 20.92
N ARG A 49 -59.12 -27.83 19.59
CA ARG A 49 -58.18 -28.55 18.70
C ARG A 49 -57.16 -27.58 18.11
N GLY A 50 -55.98 -27.51 18.73
CA GLY A 50 -54.83 -26.75 18.18
C GLY A 50 -53.99 -26.07 19.25
N TYR A 51 -53.06 -25.23 18.78
CA TYR A 51 -52.22 -24.35 19.58
C TYR A 51 -52.17 -22.96 18.94
N GLU A 52 -51.92 -21.94 19.76
CA GLU A 52 -51.72 -20.56 19.32
C GLU A 52 -50.27 -20.13 19.58
N THR A 53 -49.68 -19.37 18.66
CA THR A 53 -48.30 -18.88 18.76
C THR A 53 -48.27 -17.38 19.02
N TYR A 54 -47.53 -16.96 20.03
CA TYR A 54 -47.38 -15.57 20.42
C TYR A 54 -45.91 -15.14 20.33
N PHE A 55 -45.63 -14.15 19.48
CA PHE A 55 -44.31 -13.59 19.25
C PHE A 55 -44.16 -12.26 19.98
N GLY A 56 -43.32 -12.24 21.02
CA GLY A 56 -43.07 -11.04 21.82
C GLY A 56 -44.31 -10.48 22.54
N GLY A 57 -44.08 -9.73 23.61
CA GLY A 57 -45.15 -9.02 24.32
C GLY A 57 -45.89 -9.87 25.35
N LYS A 58 -47.20 -9.63 25.50
CA LYS A 58 -48.03 -10.24 26.55
C LYS A 58 -49.00 -11.23 25.93
N ALA A 59 -48.99 -12.46 26.43
CA ALA A 59 -49.95 -13.50 26.09
C ALA A 59 -50.85 -13.79 27.31
N TRP A 60 -52.13 -14.02 27.05
CA TRP A 60 -53.09 -14.40 28.08
C TRP A 60 -53.26 -15.92 28.05
N SER A 61 -52.97 -16.59 29.17
CA SER A 61 -53.12 -18.05 29.32
C SER A 61 -53.94 -18.37 30.58
N LEU A 62 -54.94 -19.22 30.46
CA LEU A 62 -55.72 -19.80 31.56
C LEU A 62 -54.94 -20.98 32.18
N PRO A 63 -54.32 -20.82 33.36
CA PRO A 63 -53.38 -21.82 33.91
C PRO A 63 -53.99 -23.19 34.26
N ILE A 64 -55.32 -23.32 34.26
CA ILE A 64 -56.03 -24.57 34.59
C ILE A 64 -56.39 -25.38 33.33
N ILE A 65 -56.52 -24.70 32.18
CA ILE A 65 -57.02 -25.31 30.92
C ILE A 65 -55.93 -25.32 29.84
N GLN A 66 -54.95 -24.41 29.94
CA GLN A 66 -53.96 -24.18 28.89
C GLN A 66 -52.54 -24.45 29.40
N ASP A 67 -51.77 -25.20 28.62
CA ASP A 67 -50.34 -25.40 28.82
C ASP A 67 -49.57 -24.37 28.00
N VAL A 68 -48.48 -23.85 28.58
CA VAL A 68 -47.64 -22.82 27.97
C VAL A 68 -46.23 -23.35 27.84
N GLU A 69 -45.80 -23.53 26.62
CA GLU A 69 -44.44 -23.96 26.29
C GLU A 69 -43.68 -22.84 25.59
N LYS A 70 -42.36 -22.86 25.76
CA LYS A 70 -41.47 -21.82 25.24
C LYS A 70 -40.50 -22.44 24.25
N MET A 71 -40.26 -21.74 23.16
CA MET A 71 -39.22 -22.11 22.21
C MET A 71 -38.33 -20.91 21.91
N SER A 72 -37.03 -21.13 22.00
CA SER A 72 -36.02 -20.12 21.68
C SER A 72 -35.99 -19.85 20.18
N LEU A 73 -36.00 -18.57 19.81
CA LEU A 73 -35.77 -18.08 18.44
C LEU A 73 -34.32 -17.61 18.23
N ASN A 74 -33.44 -17.81 19.23
CA ASN A 74 -32.03 -17.44 19.12
C ASN A 74 -31.35 -18.21 17.99
N THR A 75 -30.40 -17.54 17.34
CA THR A 75 -29.49 -18.15 16.38
C THR A 75 -28.56 -19.15 17.07
N MET A 76 -28.33 -20.27 16.40
CA MET A 76 -27.46 -21.36 16.81
C MET A 76 -26.38 -21.56 15.75
N GLU A 77 -25.13 -21.60 16.21
CA GLU A 77 -23.99 -21.95 15.38
C GLU A 77 -23.99 -23.45 15.10
N VAL A 78 -23.81 -23.79 13.82
CA VAL A 78 -23.77 -25.14 13.28
C VAL A 78 -22.41 -25.32 12.58
N PRO A 79 -21.42 -25.94 13.24
CA PRO A 79 -20.16 -26.27 12.60
C PRO A 79 -20.36 -27.44 11.63
N ILE A 80 -19.93 -27.24 10.39
CA ILE A 80 -20.11 -28.17 9.29
C ILE A 80 -18.73 -28.56 8.77
N THR A 81 -18.51 -29.87 8.63
CA THR A 81 -17.26 -30.40 8.09
C THR A 81 -17.61 -31.49 7.10
N VAL A 82 -17.40 -31.20 5.82
CA VAL A 82 -17.59 -32.19 4.76
C VAL A 82 -16.22 -32.67 4.31
N ARG A 83 -16.00 -33.97 4.42
CA ARG A 83 -14.79 -34.66 3.95
C ARG A 83 -15.07 -35.46 2.70
N ASN A 84 -14.05 -35.57 1.84
CA ASN A 84 -14.10 -36.35 0.60
C ASN A 84 -15.34 -36.04 -0.27
N ALA A 85 -15.65 -34.74 -0.45
CA ALA A 85 -16.67 -34.30 -1.41
C ALA A 85 -16.04 -34.08 -2.77
N TYR A 86 -16.52 -34.80 -3.78
CA TYR A 86 -16.02 -34.65 -5.15
C TYR A 86 -16.52 -33.36 -5.77
N SER A 87 -15.60 -32.54 -6.26
CA SER A 87 -15.87 -31.37 -7.11
C SER A 87 -16.25 -31.77 -8.55
N SER A 88 -16.67 -30.83 -9.38
CA SER A 88 -17.00 -31.06 -10.80
C SER A 88 -15.84 -31.67 -11.60
N GLY A 89 -14.59 -31.46 -11.17
CA GLY A 89 -13.38 -32.05 -11.74
C GLY A 89 -13.00 -33.41 -11.16
N GLY A 90 -13.82 -33.99 -10.28
CA GLY A 90 -13.52 -35.28 -9.62
C GLY A 90 -12.44 -35.20 -8.55
N ILE A 91 -12.05 -34.00 -8.11
CA ILE A 91 -11.06 -33.80 -7.04
C ILE A 91 -11.80 -33.84 -5.71
N ALA A 92 -11.32 -34.68 -4.80
CA ALA A 92 -11.84 -34.85 -3.45
C ALA A 92 -11.46 -33.65 -2.57
N MET A 93 -12.48 -32.94 -2.09
CA MET A 93 -12.36 -31.73 -1.31
C MET A 93 -12.76 -31.95 0.15
N ASN A 94 -12.06 -31.26 1.05
CA ASN A 94 -12.38 -31.12 2.46
C ASN A 94 -12.75 -29.65 2.73
N VAL A 95 -13.98 -29.42 3.14
CA VAL A 95 -14.51 -28.08 3.37
C VAL A 95 -15.03 -27.96 4.79
N GLU A 96 -14.56 -26.93 5.49
CA GLU A 96 -15.01 -26.55 6.82
C GLU A 96 -15.77 -25.23 6.73
N ALA A 97 -16.95 -25.19 7.34
CA ALA A 97 -17.82 -24.05 7.32
C ALA A 97 -18.56 -23.89 8.66
N ILE A 98 -19.03 -22.67 8.91
CA ILE A 98 -19.95 -22.37 10.00
C ILE A 98 -21.22 -21.77 9.39
N ALA A 99 -22.35 -22.36 9.77
CA ALA A 99 -23.67 -21.82 9.47
C ALA A 99 -24.33 -21.30 10.74
N ASN A 100 -25.02 -20.18 10.61
CA ASN A 100 -25.89 -19.63 11.63
C ASN A 100 -27.32 -19.96 11.25
N VAL A 101 -27.96 -20.83 12.01
CA VAL A 101 -29.34 -21.27 11.78
C VAL A 101 -30.20 -20.78 12.93
N LYS A 102 -31.45 -20.45 12.68
CA LYS A 102 -32.43 -20.18 13.75
C LYS A 102 -33.77 -20.81 13.43
N VAL A 103 -34.65 -20.87 14.42
CA VAL A 103 -36.06 -21.19 14.18
C VAL A 103 -36.70 -20.01 13.44
N SER A 104 -37.44 -20.29 12.36
CA SER A 104 -38.09 -19.26 11.55
C SER A 104 -39.18 -18.54 12.34
N SER A 105 -39.13 -17.21 12.39
CA SER A 105 -40.15 -16.38 13.03
C SER A 105 -41.38 -16.15 12.14
N ASP A 106 -41.40 -16.66 10.91
CA ASP A 106 -42.54 -16.55 10.01
C ASP A 106 -43.67 -17.47 10.47
N LYS A 107 -44.88 -16.90 10.61
CA LYS A 107 -46.11 -17.63 10.98
C LYS A 107 -46.40 -18.80 10.05
N LYS A 108 -45.96 -18.73 8.78
CA LYS A 108 -46.17 -19.81 7.81
C LYS A 108 -45.32 -21.05 8.11
N TYR A 109 -44.13 -20.88 8.69
CA TYR A 109 -43.14 -21.95 8.82
C TYR A 109 -42.88 -22.36 10.28
N ILE A 110 -43.20 -21.50 11.25
CA ILE A 110 -43.01 -21.79 12.68
C ILE A 110 -43.72 -23.08 13.13
N ASN A 111 -44.89 -23.37 12.56
CA ASN A 111 -45.68 -24.55 12.92
C ASN A 111 -44.90 -25.86 12.65
N ASN A 112 -44.11 -25.88 11.59
CA ASN A 112 -43.25 -27.01 11.23
C ASN A 112 -42.13 -27.25 12.26
N ALA A 113 -41.61 -26.17 12.87
CA ALA A 113 -40.61 -26.24 13.92
C ALA A 113 -41.23 -26.65 15.26
N ILE A 114 -42.44 -26.15 15.56
CA ILE A 114 -43.20 -26.52 16.76
C ILE A 114 -43.51 -28.02 16.77
N GLU A 115 -44.02 -28.56 15.68
CA GLU A 115 -44.36 -29.99 15.61
C GLU A 115 -43.14 -30.90 15.81
N ARG A 116 -41.95 -30.47 15.36
CA ARG A 116 -40.74 -31.30 15.37
C ARG A 116 -39.84 -31.10 16.59
N PHE A 117 -39.70 -29.86 17.04
CA PHE A 117 -38.64 -29.45 17.96
C PHE A 117 -39.14 -28.85 19.28
N LEU A 118 -40.45 -28.67 19.47
CA LEU A 118 -40.99 -28.23 20.75
C LEU A 118 -40.60 -29.24 21.86
N ASN A 119 -40.08 -28.72 22.97
CA ASN A 119 -39.47 -29.50 24.06
C ASN A 119 -38.29 -30.40 23.69
N ARG A 120 -37.69 -30.23 22.51
CA ARG A 120 -36.45 -30.92 22.14
C ARG A 120 -35.23 -30.14 22.58
N ASP A 121 -34.12 -30.85 22.73
CA ASP A 121 -32.84 -30.25 23.06
C ASP A 121 -32.31 -29.43 21.87
N VAL A 122 -31.68 -28.29 22.13
CA VAL A 122 -31.15 -27.40 21.08
C VAL A 122 -30.08 -28.12 20.25
N ASN A 123 -29.34 -29.08 20.82
CA ASN A 123 -28.36 -29.86 20.06
C ASN A 123 -29.02 -30.82 19.07
N GLU A 124 -30.26 -31.25 19.31
CA GLU A 124 -31.03 -32.03 18.33
C GLU A 124 -31.39 -31.16 17.11
N ILE A 125 -31.81 -29.91 17.33
CA ILE A 125 -32.07 -28.96 16.25
C ILE A 125 -30.78 -28.65 15.48
N ARG A 126 -29.68 -28.42 16.19
CA ARG A 126 -28.34 -28.22 15.60
C ARG A 126 -27.93 -29.42 14.74
N ARG A 127 -28.15 -30.65 15.22
CA ARG A 127 -27.83 -31.88 14.49
C ARG A 127 -28.63 -31.98 13.19
N VAL A 128 -29.94 -31.74 13.24
CA VAL A 128 -30.79 -31.77 12.02
C VAL A 128 -30.35 -30.70 11.03
N GLY A 129 -30.12 -29.46 11.48
CA GLY A 129 -29.60 -28.40 10.63
C GLY A 129 -28.24 -28.75 10.01
N LYS A 130 -27.35 -29.38 10.79
CA LYS A 130 -26.05 -29.86 10.31
C LYS A 130 -26.19 -30.90 9.21
N GLU A 131 -26.98 -31.94 9.41
CA GLU A 131 -27.18 -33.02 8.44
C GLU A 131 -27.79 -32.50 7.13
N THR A 132 -28.79 -31.61 7.21
CA THR A 132 -29.38 -30.97 6.03
C THR A 132 -28.35 -30.14 5.28
N LEU A 133 -27.63 -29.24 5.97
CA LEU A 133 -26.64 -28.38 5.35
C LEU A 133 -25.44 -29.16 4.79
N GLU A 134 -25.00 -30.24 5.43
CA GLU A 134 -23.95 -31.13 4.91
C GLU A 134 -24.34 -31.79 3.58
N GLY A 135 -25.59 -32.23 3.46
CA GLY A 135 -26.13 -32.80 2.23
C GLY A 135 -26.10 -31.80 1.07
N HIS A 136 -26.64 -30.60 1.28
CA HIS A 136 -26.63 -29.55 0.25
C HIS A 136 -25.22 -29.06 -0.05
N LEU A 137 -24.37 -28.89 0.97
CA LEU A 137 -22.99 -28.48 0.79
C LEU A 137 -22.24 -29.44 -0.14
N ARG A 138 -22.43 -30.75 0.05
CA ARG A 138 -21.87 -31.77 -0.85
C ARG A 138 -22.43 -31.68 -2.27
N GLY A 139 -23.73 -31.41 -2.41
CA GLY A 139 -24.38 -31.19 -3.70
C GLY A 139 -23.80 -29.99 -4.45
N VAL A 140 -23.69 -28.83 -3.80
CA VAL A 140 -23.13 -27.61 -4.40
C VAL A 140 -21.67 -27.80 -4.79
N ILE A 141 -20.85 -28.43 -3.93
CA ILE A 141 -19.44 -28.73 -4.23
C ILE A 141 -19.31 -29.57 -5.51
N SER A 142 -20.21 -30.54 -5.73
CA SER A 142 -20.17 -31.37 -6.94
C SER A 142 -20.38 -30.60 -8.25
N SER A 143 -20.99 -29.41 -8.18
CA SER A 143 -21.25 -28.56 -9.35
C SER A 143 -20.16 -27.54 -9.64
N LEU A 144 -19.16 -27.39 -8.77
CA LEU A 144 -18.14 -26.34 -8.85
C LEU A 144 -16.74 -26.94 -8.95
N THR A 145 -15.79 -26.18 -9.51
CA THR A 145 -14.38 -26.58 -9.52
C THR A 145 -13.70 -26.22 -8.19
N PRO A 146 -12.59 -26.87 -7.82
CA PRO A 146 -11.85 -26.54 -6.59
C PRO A 146 -11.44 -25.06 -6.50
N GLU A 147 -11.08 -24.44 -7.61
CA GLU A 147 -10.72 -23.02 -7.69
C GLU A 147 -11.92 -22.14 -7.38
N GLN A 148 -13.08 -22.43 -7.96
CA GLN A 148 -14.30 -21.64 -7.72
C GLN A 148 -14.73 -21.67 -6.26
N VAL A 149 -14.62 -22.83 -5.60
CA VAL A 149 -14.91 -22.96 -4.17
C VAL A 149 -13.94 -22.12 -3.32
N ASN A 150 -12.69 -21.95 -3.78
CA ASN A 150 -11.67 -21.20 -3.05
C ASN A 150 -11.71 -19.68 -3.32
N GLU A 151 -11.89 -19.28 -4.58
CA GLU A 151 -11.82 -17.90 -5.06
C GLU A 151 -13.15 -17.13 -4.86
N ASP A 152 -14.29 -17.74 -5.22
CA ASP A 152 -15.60 -17.07 -5.18
C ASP A 152 -16.50 -17.63 -4.07
N ARG A 153 -16.09 -17.33 -2.83
CA ARG A 153 -16.78 -17.79 -1.62
C ARG A 153 -18.15 -17.14 -1.44
N LEU A 154 -18.37 -15.96 -2.03
CA LEU A 154 -19.65 -15.25 -1.93
C LEU A 154 -20.69 -15.92 -2.82
N ALA A 155 -20.39 -16.13 -4.10
CA ALA A 155 -21.30 -16.81 -5.02
C ALA A 155 -21.62 -18.24 -4.55
N PHE A 156 -20.62 -18.93 -3.98
CA PHE A 156 -20.83 -20.22 -3.33
C PHE A 156 -21.87 -20.14 -2.20
N SER A 157 -21.71 -19.17 -1.30
CA SER A 157 -22.59 -19.02 -0.13
C SER A 157 -24.02 -18.65 -0.53
N GLU A 158 -24.19 -17.82 -1.56
CA GLU A 158 -25.49 -17.47 -2.11
C GLU A 158 -26.19 -18.67 -2.75
N LYS A 159 -25.46 -19.44 -3.58
CA LYS A 159 -26.00 -20.65 -4.21
C LYS A 159 -26.42 -21.69 -3.17
N LEU A 160 -25.61 -21.89 -2.14
CA LEU A 160 -25.96 -22.79 -1.05
C LEU A 160 -27.18 -22.29 -0.27
N ALA A 161 -27.27 -20.99 0.00
CA ALA A 161 -28.44 -20.41 0.66
C ALA A 161 -29.72 -20.65 -0.15
N GLN A 162 -29.68 -20.44 -1.48
CA GLN A 162 -30.81 -20.69 -2.37
C GLN A 162 -31.24 -22.17 -2.40
N GLU A 163 -30.27 -23.11 -2.48
CA GLU A 163 -30.58 -24.54 -2.50
C GLU A 163 -31.10 -25.07 -1.15
N THR A 164 -30.60 -24.52 -0.04
CA THR A 164 -30.96 -24.97 1.32
C THR A 164 -32.22 -24.33 1.88
N GLU A 165 -32.61 -23.15 1.38
CA GLU A 165 -33.75 -22.38 1.90
C GLU A 165 -35.04 -23.20 1.88
N GLN A 166 -35.31 -23.92 0.79
CA GLN A 166 -36.56 -24.69 0.66
C GLN A 166 -36.66 -25.80 1.71
N ASP A 167 -35.59 -26.55 1.96
CA ASP A 167 -35.60 -27.71 2.85
C ASP A 167 -35.50 -27.32 4.33
N LEU A 168 -34.70 -26.30 4.66
CA LEU A 168 -34.70 -25.73 6.01
C LEU A 168 -36.05 -25.13 6.37
N THR A 169 -36.69 -24.42 5.43
CA THR A 169 -38.01 -23.81 5.64
C THR A 169 -39.10 -24.86 5.86
N LYS A 170 -39.05 -26.02 5.18
CA LYS A 170 -39.95 -27.16 5.46
C LYS A 170 -39.79 -27.71 6.87
N LEU A 171 -38.59 -27.61 7.44
CA LEU A 171 -38.30 -27.97 8.83
C LEU A 171 -38.68 -26.86 9.83
N GLY A 172 -39.00 -25.66 9.34
CA GLY A 172 -39.25 -24.47 10.16
C GLY A 172 -37.97 -23.78 10.63
N LEU A 173 -36.84 -24.06 9.98
CA LEU A 173 -35.53 -23.45 10.23
C LEU A 173 -35.22 -22.40 9.16
N HIS A 174 -34.40 -21.41 9.51
CA HIS A 174 -33.92 -20.38 8.61
C HIS A 174 -32.40 -20.27 8.72
N LEU A 175 -31.74 -20.19 7.56
CA LEU A 175 -30.30 -19.96 7.46
C LEU A 175 -30.05 -18.44 7.45
N ASP A 176 -29.50 -17.90 8.53
CA ASP A 176 -29.16 -16.47 8.62
C ASP A 176 -27.89 -16.15 7.83
N THR A 177 -26.81 -16.91 8.06
CA THR A 177 -25.54 -16.71 7.37
C THR A 177 -24.80 -18.03 7.20
N PHE A 178 -24.06 -18.16 6.11
CA PHE A 178 -23.14 -19.26 5.87
C PHE A 178 -21.75 -18.71 5.58
N LYS A 179 -20.71 -19.29 6.19
CA LYS A 179 -19.32 -18.88 5.99
C LYS A 179 -18.41 -20.09 5.83
N ILE A 180 -17.58 -20.06 4.79
CA ILE A 180 -16.53 -21.06 4.57
C ILE A 180 -15.29 -20.62 5.37
N LEU A 181 -14.80 -21.49 6.25
CA LEU A 181 -13.58 -21.27 7.02
C LEU A 181 -12.36 -21.76 6.27
N HIS A 182 -12.37 -23.04 5.90
CA HIS A 182 -11.21 -23.71 5.31
C HIS A 182 -11.63 -24.59 4.13
N VAL A 183 -10.79 -24.60 3.11
CA VAL A 183 -10.95 -25.42 1.90
C VAL A 183 -9.58 -26.05 1.64
N SER A 184 -9.55 -27.37 1.55
CA SER A 184 -8.38 -28.15 1.19
C SER A 184 -8.78 -29.32 0.32
N ASP A 185 -7.81 -29.94 -0.33
CA ASP A 185 -8.00 -31.14 -1.14
C ASP A 185 -7.07 -32.26 -0.66
N GLU A 186 -7.45 -33.53 -0.87
CA GLU A 186 -6.66 -34.66 -0.37
C GLU A 186 -5.35 -34.90 -1.14
N VAL A 187 -5.26 -34.41 -2.38
CA VAL A 187 -4.17 -34.73 -3.32
C VAL A 187 -3.16 -33.60 -3.53
N GLY A 188 -3.36 -32.45 -2.89
CA GLY A 188 -2.53 -31.24 -3.01
C GLY A 188 -2.69 -30.50 -4.35
N TYR A 189 -3.85 -30.63 -5.01
CA TYR A 189 -4.18 -29.96 -6.26
C TYR A 189 -4.17 -28.44 -6.11
N LEU A 190 -4.82 -27.88 -5.09
CA LEU A 190 -4.87 -26.43 -4.89
C LEU A 190 -3.47 -25.86 -4.63
N ASP A 191 -2.65 -26.56 -3.86
CA ASP A 191 -1.26 -26.18 -3.60
C ASP A 191 -0.40 -26.23 -4.89
N ALA A 192 -0.61 -27.25 -5.73
CA ALA A 192 0.07 -27.35 -7.02
C ALA A 192 -0.35 -26.23 -7.98
N THR A 193 -1.64 -25.91 -8.03
CA THR A 193 -2.18 -24.81 -8.83
C THR A 193 -1.65 -23.46 -8.35
N GLY A 194 -1.58 -23.24 -7.04
CA GLY A 194 -0.98 -22.05 -6.44
C GLY A 194 0.51 -21.91 -6.79
N ARG A 195 1.30 -22.99 -6.68
CA ARG A 195 2.72 -22.98 -7.09
C ARG A 195 2.89 -22.68 -8.57
N LYS A 196 2.03 -23.24 -9.43
CA LYS A 196 2.05 -22.97 -10.88
C LYS A 196 1.74 -21.49 -11.17
N ALA A 197 0.75 -20.91 -10.49
CA ALA A 197 0.41 -19.50 -10.64
C ALA A 197 1.57 -18.59 -10.23
N ILE A 198 2.19 -18.85 -9.08
CA ILE A 198 3.38 -18.11 -8.61
C ILE A 198 4.53 -18.23 -9.62
N ALA A 199 4.83 -19.43 -10.11
CA ALA A 199 5.88 -19.63 -11.11
C ALA A 199 5.62 -18.87 -12.42
N ASN A 200 4.37 -18.76 -12.83
CA ASN A 200 3.99 -17.97 -14.00
C ASN A 200 4.18 -16.46 -13.77
N VAL A 201 3.83 -15.96 -12.59
CA VAL A 201 4.04 -14.55 -12.22
C VAL A 201 5.54 -14.23 -12.18
N ILE A 202 6.36 -15.09 -11.57
CA ILE A 202 7.82 -14.92 -11.55
C ILE A 202 8.38 -14.90 -12.97
N ARG A 203 8.00 -15.86 -13.82
CA ARG A 203 8.45 -15.90 -15.22
C ARG A 203 8.04 -14.63 -15.97
N ALA A 204 6.81 -14.14 -15.77
CA ALA A 204 6.35 -12.92 -16.42
C ALA A 204 7.15 -11.70 -15.96
N ALA A 205 7.50 -11.62 -14.67
CA ALA A 205 8.36 -10.57 -14.13
C ALA A 205 9.78 -10.65 -14.70
N GLU A 206 10.38 -11.83 -14.79
CA GLU A 206 11.71 -12.04 -15.41
C GLU A 206 11.74 -11.63 -16.89
N ILE A 207 10.68 -11.96 -17.64
CA ILE A 207 10.54 -11.52 -19.04
C ILE A 207 10.45 -10.00 -19.10
N ALA A 208 9.62 -9.37 -18.27
CA ALA A 208 9.47 -7.93 -18.22
C ALA A 208 10.79 -7.21 -17.85
N GLU A 209 11.55 -7.74 -16.89
CA GLU A 209 12.86 -7.20 -16.51
C GLU A 209 13.88 -7.36 -17.65
N SER A 210 13.92 -8.52 -18.30
CA SER A 210 14.79 -8.78 -19.45
C SER A 210 14.46 -7.88 -20.65
N ASP A 211 13.17 -7.67 -20.94
CA ASP A 211 12.71 -6.75 -21.99
C ASP A 211 13.09 -5.30 -21.65
N ALA A 212 12.87 -4.86 -20.41
CA ALA A 212 13.23 -3.52 -19.96
C ALA A 212 14.74 -3.28 -20.04
N ARG A 213 15.55 -4.26 -19.61
CA ARG A 213 17.00 -4.21 -19.70
C ARG A 213 17.49 -4.16 -21.15
N ARG A 214 16.95 -5.01 -22.02
CA ARG A 214 17.26 -4.98 -23.46
C ARG A 214 16.91 -3.64 -24.09
N GLY A 215 15.75 -3.07 -23.74
CA GLY A 215 15.35 -1.74 -24.20
C GLY A 215 16.29 -0.64 -23.74
N ALA A 216 16.76 -0.69 -22.49
CA ALA A 216 17.75 0.24 -21.96
C ALA A 216 19.11 0.11 -22.66
N GLU A 217 19.60 -1.12 -22.84
CA GLU A 217 20.86 -1.41 -23.54
C GLU A 217 20.82 -0.96 -25.01
N GLU A 218 19.69 -1.17 -25.71
CA GLU A 218 19.51 -0.67 -27.09
C GLU A 218 19.52 0.86 -27.13
N SER A 219 18.81 1.52 -26.22
CA SER A 219 18.80 2.99 -26.12
C SER A 219 20.19 3.55 -25.86
N GLU A 220 20.94 2.93 -24.95
CA GLU A 220 22.32 3.32 -24.64
C GLU A 220 23.24 3.11 -25.85
N ALA A 221 23.14 1.96 -26.54
CA ALA A 221 23.91 1.68 -27.75
C ALA A 221 23.61 2.67 -28.88
N GLN A 222 22.34 3.03 -29.08
CA GLN A 222 21.94 4.06 -30.05
C GLN A 222 22.50 5.43 -29.68
N ASN A 223 22.44 5.81 -28.40
CA ASN A 223 23.00 7.08 -27.92
C ASN A 223 24.52 7.13 -28.06
N MET A 224 25.24 6.05 -27.72
CA MET A 224 26.68 5.94 -27.96
C MET A 224 27.03 6.00 -29.45
N GLY A 225 26.27 5.33 -30.31
CA GLY A 225 26.43 5.39 -31.76
C GLY A 225 26.30 6.82 -32.30
N ARG A 226 25.24 7.52 -31.88
CA ARG A 226 25.04 8.95 -32.22
C ARG A 226 26.18 9.82 -31.69
N ALA A 227 26.59 9.63 -30.44
CA ALA A 227 27.69 10.38 -29.85
C ALA A 227 29.02 10.17 -30.61
N LYS A 228 29.31 8.94 -31.03
CA LYS A 228 30.52 8.61 -31.80
C LYS A 228 30.51 9.23 -33.20
N VAL A 229 29.37 9.23 -33.89
CA VAL A 229 29.22 9.93 -35.17
C VAL A 229 29.43 11.43 -35.01
N MET A 230 28.86 12.03 -33.95
CA MET A 230 29.06 13.44 -33.64
C MET A 230 30.51 13.77 -33.32
N GLN A 231 31.21 12.95 -32.54
CA GLN A 231 32.64 13.12 -32.27
C GLN A 231 33.47 13.06 -33.56
N SER A 232 33.27 12.04 -34.40
CA SER A 232 33.98 11.92 -35.68
C SER A 232 33.75 13.14 -36.59
N ASN A 233 32.53 13.69 -36.61
CA ASN A 233 32.22 14.91 -37.37
C ASN A 233 32.94 16.15 -36.80
N VAL A 234 33.01 16.27 -35.47
CA VAL A 234 33.76 17.35 -34.80
C VAL A 234 35.25 17.24 -35.11
N ASP A 235 35.81 16.04 -35.00
CA ASP A 235 37.24 15.79 -35.28
C ASP A 235 37.58 16.07 -36.75
N ALA A 236 36.74 15.62 -37.69
CA ALA A 236 36.91 15.92 -39.11
C ALA A 236 36.92 17.44 -39.38
N LYS A 237 36.01 18.18 -38.71
CA LYS A 237 35.94 19.64 -38.82
C LYS A 237 37.16 20.33 -38.19
N LEU A 238 37.68 19.80 -37.09
CA LEU A 238 38.89 20.29 -36.45
C LEU A 238 40.11 20.13 -37.37
N VAL A 239 40.26 18.95 -38.00
CA VAL A 239 41.34 18.67 -38.95
C VAL A 239 41.24 19.58 -40.18
N ALA A 240 40.04 19.81 -40.71
CA ALA A 240 39.83 20.75 -41.81
C ALA A 240 40.28 22.17 -41.44
N LEU A 241 39.86 22.65 -40.26
CA LEU A 241 40.28 23.97 -39.74
C LEU A 241 41.80 24.07 -39.54
N GLN A 242 42.44 23.02 -39.03
CA GLN A 242 43.91 22.99 -38.88
C GLN A 242 44.63 23.02 -40.23
N ASN A 243 44.10 22.32 -41.24
CA ASN A 243 44.65 22.35 -42.60
C ASN A 243 44.47 23.72 -43.25
N ASP A 244 43.31 24.36 -43.08
CA ASP A 244 43.08 25.73 -43.54
C ASP A 244 44.05 26.71 -42.86
N LEU A 245 44.26 26.58 -41.55
CA LEU A 245 45.21 27.39 -40.80
C LEU A 245 46.64 27.19 -41.34
N ARG A 246 47.06 25.94 -41.60
CA ARG A 246 48.36 25.64 -42.23
C ARG A 246 48.49 26.27 -43.61
N ARG A 247 47.45 26.21 -44.45
CA ARG A 247 47.45 26.85 -45.78
C ARG A 247 47.58 28.36 -45.68
N ILE A 248 46.82 28.99 -44.78
CA ILE A 248 46.89 30.44 -44.55
C ILE A 248 48.29 30.86 -44.09
N ARG A 249 48.89 30.11 -43.14
CA ARG A 249 50.28 30.35 -42.71
C ARG A 249 51.28 30.21 -43.86
N ALA A 250 51.15 29.19 -44.71
CA ALA A 250 52.04 28.99 -45.84
C ALA A 250 51.90 30.08 -46.92
N ASP A 251 50.68 30.53 -47.21
CA ASP A 251 50.44 31.65 -48.14
C ASP A 251 51.00 32.97 -47.60
N LEU A 252 50.85 33.21 -46.29
CA LEU A 252 51.46 34.34 -45.60
C LEU A 252 52.99 34.29 -45.70
N ASP A 253 53.62 33.17 -45.34
CA ASP A 253 55.08 33.02 -45.41
C ASP A 253 55.62 33.17 -46.85
N SER A 254 54.87 32.70 -47.85
CA SER A 254 55.22 32.87 -49.27
C SER A 254 55.17 34.34 -49.69
N LYS A 255 54.11 35.08 -49.28
CA LYS A 255 54.01 36.51 -49.51
C LYS A 255 55.13 37.30 -48.84
N VAL A 256 55.51 36.91 -47.61
CA VAL A 256 56.65 37.51 -46.91
C VAL A 256 57.94 37.31 -47.70
N LYS A 257 58.25 36.09 -48.13
CA LYS A 257 59.48 35.81 -48.91
C LYS A 257 59.50 36.52 -50.26
N ALA A 258 58.38 36.55 -50.97
CA ALA A 258 58.28 37.24 -52.25
C ALA A 258 58.51 38.76 -52.13
N GLU A 259 58.04 39.38 -51.05
CA GLU A 259 58.33 40.80 -50.79
C GLU A 259 59.72 41.05 -50.21
N GLU A 260 60.28 40.13 -49.43
CA GLU A 260 61.69 40.20 -49.02
C GLU A 260 62.62 40.16 -50.24
N GLU A 261 62.36 39.28 -51.22
CA GLU A 261 63.13 39.20 -52.47
C GLU A 261 62.95 40.44 -53.35
N ARG A 262 61.73 40.97 -53.48
CA ARG A 262 61.47 42.25 -54.17
C ARG A 262 62.18 43.42 -53.49
N THR A 263 62.26 43.41 -52.16
CA THR A 263 62.96 44.44 -51.39
C THR A 263 64.48 44.31 -51.52
N ILE A 264 65.05 43.10 -51.59
CA ILE A 264 66.49 42.90 -51.85
C ILE A 264 66.85 43.36 -53.27
N ALA A 265 65.95 43.20 -54.24
CA ALA A 265 66.09 43.74 -55.60
C ALA A 265 65.93 45.28 -55.66
N ALA A 266 64.95 45.85 -54.94
CA ALA A 266 64.70 47.31 -54.86
C ALA A 266 65.71 48.06 -53.98
N ALA A 267 66.35 47.38 -53.02
CA ALA A 267 67.39 47.92 -52.14
C ALA A 267 68.69 48.26 -52.89
N ARG A 268 68.85 47.83 -54.14
CA ARG A 268 69.96 48.25 -55.00
C ARG A 268 69.74 49.58 -55.73
N GLU A 269 68.54 50.18 -55.70
CA GLU A 269 68.30 51.40 -56.51
C GLU A 269 67.64 52.60 -55.80
N ALA A 270 67.12 52.48 -54.58
CA ALA A 270 66.46 53.64 -53.94
C ALA A 270 66.65 53.73 -52.42
N ARG A 271 67.90 53.91 -51.97
CA ARG A 271 68.27 54.08 -50.55
C ARG A 271 67.86 55.41 -49.88
N ALA A 272 66.94 56.20 -50.45
CA ALA A 272 66.62 57.52 -49.90
C ALA A 272 65.13 57.86 -49.73
N LYS A 273 64.19 57.02 -50.18
CA LYS A 273 62.74 57.23 -49.90
C LYS A 273 62.04 56.04 -49.23
N ALA A 274 62.69 54.89 -49.14
CA ALA A 274 62.08 53.64 -48.69
C ALA A 274 61.88 53.53 -47.17
N GLU A 275 62.58 54.30 -46.33
CA GLU A 275 62.51 54.12 -44.87
C GLU A 275 61.15 54.49 -44.26
N GLN A 276 60.36 55.34 -44.93
CA GLN A 276 59.06 55.79 -44.42
C GLN A 276 57.90 54.84 -44.81
N GLU A 277 57.93 54.27 -46.02
CA GLU A 277 56.98 53.21 -46.45
C GLU A 277 57.28 51.85 -45.80
N LEU A 278 58.55 51.58 -45.47
CA LEU A 278 58.97 50.37 -44.77
C LEU A 278 58.38 50.27 -43.35
N GLN A 279 58.18 51.41 -42.66
CA GLN A 279 57.61 51.43 -41.31
C GLN A 279 56.10 51.14 -41.32
N THR A 280 55.35 51.66 -42.30
CA THR A 280 53.91 51.39 -42.43
C THR A 280 53.66 49.95 -42.84
N ILE A 281 54.46 49.41 -43.77
CA ILE A 281 54.34 48.02 -44.23
C ILE A 281 54.78 47.03 -43.13
N ARG A 282 55.82 47.36 -42.34
CA ARG A 282 56.19 46.54 -41.17
C ARG A 282 55.10 46.50 -40.12
N ALA A 283 54.43 47.62 -39.85
CA ALA A 283 53.30 47.66 -38.93
C ALA A 283 52.11 46.82 -39.42
N GLU A 284 51.77 46.91 -40.72
CA GLU A 284 50.72 46.07 -41.33
C GLU A 284 51.08 44.58 -41.31
N LEU A 285 52.34 44.23 -41.57
CA LEU A 285 52.79 42.84 -41.56
C LEU A 285 52.85 42.26 -40.14
N GLU A 286 53.30 43.05 -39.17
CA GLU A 286 53.39 42.61 -37.77
C GLU A 286 52.00 42.46 -37.16
N THR A 287 51.05 43.35 -37.47
CA THR A 287 49.63 43.17 -37.11
C THR A 287 49.04 41.91 -37.77
N LEU A 288 49.31 41.66 -39.05
CA LEU A 288 48.82 40.47 -39.74
C LEU A 288 49.41 39.18 -39.15
N ARG A 289 50.71 39.19 -38.81
CA ARG A 289 51.40 38.06 -38.18
C ARG A 289 50.91 37.80 -36.76
N LEU A 290 50.71 38.85 -35.95
CA LEU A 290 50.07 38.75 -34.64
C LEU A 290 48.64 38.20 -34.74
N THR A 291 47.91 38.57 -35.79
CA THR A 291 46.56 38.05 -36.04
C THR A 291 46.62 36.55 -36.33
N ALA A 292 47.56 36.08 -37.17
CA ALA A 292 47.72 34.66 -37.50
C ALA A 292 48.28 33.80 -36.35
N ASP A 293 49.17 34.35 -35.51
CA ASP A 293 49.86 33.58 -34.45
C ASP A 293 49.18 33.66 -33.09
N LYS A 294 48.50 34.76 -32.77
CA LYS A 294 47.80 34.93 -31.48
C LYS A 294 46.29 34.98 -31.62
N VAL A 295 45.74 35.78 -32.52
CA VAL A 295 44.28 36.01 -32.58
C VAL A 295 43.53 34.82 -33.14
N LEU A 296 43.95 34.27 -34.28
CA LEU A 296 43.32 33.13 -34.93
C LEU A 296 43.35 31.84 -34.08
N PRO A 297 44.48 31.46 -33.43
CA PRO A 297 44.50 30.35 -32.49
C PRO A 297 43.65 30.62 -31.23
N ALA A 298 43.62 31.87 -30.75
CA ALA A 298 42.78 32.24 -29.62
C ALA A 298 41.29 32.19 -29.97
N GLU A 299 40.89 32.61 -31.17
CA GLU A 299 39.51 32.48 -31.66
C GLU A 299 39.12 31.02 -31.87
N ALA A 300 40.01 30.19 -32.44
CA ALA A 300 39.78 28.75 -32.57
C ALA A 300 39.59 28.10 -31.19
N ASN A 301 40.42 28.46 -30.20
CA ASN A 301 40.29 27.98 -28.82
C ASN A 301 39.01 28.48 -28.15
N LYS A 302 38.64 29.75 -28.35
CA LYS A 302 37.40 30.34 -27.83
C LYS A 302 36.17 29.62 -28.38
N ILE A 303 36.12 29.39 -29.70
CA ILE A 303 35.03 28.68 -30.36
C ILE A 303 34.98 27.22 -29.90
N SER A 304 36.13 26.55 -29.78
CA SER A 304 36.22 25.18 -29.25
C SER A 304 35.71 25.09 -27.81
N ALA A 305 36.09 26.03 -26.94
CA ALA A 305 35.61 26.10 -25.57
C ALA A 305 34.11 26.38 -25.50
N GLU A 306 33.59 27.26 -26.36
CA GLU A 306 32.16 27.58 -26.42
C GLU A 306 31.33 26.35 -26.87
N TYR A 307 31.81 25.57 -27.84
CA TYR A 307 31.15 24.33 -28.23
C TYR A 307 31.23 23.23 -27.16
N ARG A 308 32.36 23.10 -26.45
CA ARG A 308 32.44 22.19 -25.28
C ARG A 308 31.48 22.60 -24.17
N ALA A 309 31.44 23.88 -23.82
CA ALA A 309 30.53 24.40 -22.81
C ALA A 309 29.05 24.21 -23.21
N LYS A 310 28.70 24.40 -24.50
CA LYS A 310 27.35 24.11 -25.01
C LYS A 310 27.02 22.61 -24.95
N GLY A 311 27.99 21.73 -25.21
CA GLY A 311 27.82 20.27 -25.08
C GLY A 311 27.61 19.84 -23.63
N GLU A 312 28.41 20.36 -22.70
CA GLU A 312 28.27 20.11 -21.26
C GLU A 312 26.95 20.68 -20.72
N ALA A 313 26.57 21.89 -21.12
CA ALA A 313 25.31 22.50 -20.75
C ALA A 313 24.09 21.73 -21.32
N ALA A 314 24.19 21.18 -22.54
CA ALA A 314 23.15 20.33 -23.10
C ALA A 314 23.02 19.02 -22.31
N MET A 315 24.13 18.37 -21.97
CA MET A 315 24.14 17.17 -21.12
C MET A 315 23.53 17.44 -19.73
N ILE A 316 23.84 18.58 -19.12
CA ILE A 316 23.27 18.98 -17.82
C ILE A 316 21.78 19.27 -17.95
N ARG A 317 21.36 19.98 -19.00
CA ARG A 317 19.94 20.29 -19.24
C ARG A 317 19.13 19.03 -19.45
N GLU A 318 19.61 18.09 -20.27
CA GLU A 318 18.89 16.85 -20.56
C GLU A 318 18.86 15.90 -19.38
N ARG A 319 19.95 15.85 -18.59
CA ARG A 319 19.93 15.18 -17.28
C ARG A 319 18.96 15.84 -16.32
N GLY A 320 18.85 17.17 -16.31
CA GLY A 320 17.91 17.92 -15.48
C GLY A 320 16.45 17.65 -15.85
N VAL A 321 16.14 17.61 -17.15
CA VAL A 321 14.80 17.24 -17.65
C VAL A 321 14.48 15.78 -17.28
N ALA A 322 15.39 14.84 -17.53
CA ALA A 322 15.20 13.44 -17.17
C ALA A 322 15.01 13.24 -15.65
N LEU A 323 15.78 13.96 -14.83
CA LEU A 323 15.63 13.96 -13.38
C LEU A 323 14.27 14.54 -12.96
N SER A 324 13.85 15.66 -13.55
CA SER A 324 12.56 16.29 -13.26
C SER A 324 11.39 15.36 -13.59
N THR A 325 11.43 14.72 -14.76
CA THR A 325 10.39 13.75 -15.17
C THR A 325 10.38 12.53 -14.24
N ALA A 326 11.55 12.03 -13.82
CA ALA A 326 11.62 10.95 -12.85
C ALA A 326 11.06 11.35 -11.48
N LEU A 327 11.35 12.58 -11.02
CA LEU A 327 10.81 13.13 -9.77
C LEU A 327 9.30 13.36 -9.84
N GLU A 328 8.76 13.82 -10.97
CA GLU A 328 7.31 13.96 -11.18
C GLU A 328 6.59 12.61 -11.16
N LEU A 329 7.16 11.59 -11.79
CA LEU A 329 6.63 10.22 -11.77
C LEU A 329 6.65 9.64 -10.35
N MET A 330 7.76 9.81 -9.62
CA MET A 330 7.85 9.41 -8.21
C MET A 330 6.84 10.16 -7.35
N HIS A 331 6.68 11.47 -7.57
CA HIS A 331 5.71 12.28 -6.85
C HIS A 331 4.27 11.82 -7.11
N GLY A 332 3.92 11.52 -8.38
CA GLY A 332 2.62 10.95 -8.73
C GLY A 332 2.36 9.60 -8.05
N ALA A 333 3.34 8.70 -8.10
CA ALA A 333 3.26 7.40 -7.42
C ALA A 333 3.11 7.54 -5.89
N TRP A 334 3.79 8.52 -5.28
CA TRP A 334 3.65 8.81 -3.85
C TRP A 334 2.31 9.45 -3.48
N GLN A 335 1.73 10.28 -4.34
CA GLN A 335 0.37 10.80 -4.14
C GLN A 335 -0.68 9.68 -4.19
N GLU A 336 -0.57 8.74 -5.13
CA GLU A 336 -1.48 7.60 -5.25
C GLU A 336 -1.36 6.60 -4.09
N ALA A 337 -0.15 6.36 -3.59
CA ALA A 337 0.12 5.39 -2.53
C ALA A 337 -0.20 5.89 -1.11
N GLY A 338 -0.60 7.17 -0.93
CA GLY A 338 -1.06 7.73 0.34
C GLY A 338 0.05 8.06 1.35
N PRO A 339 -0.29 8.61 2.54
CA PRO A 339 0.66 9.23 3.47
C PRO A 339 1.73 8.29 4.06
N ASN A 340 1.55 6.96 3.92
CA ASN A 340 2.48 5.96 4.47
C ASN A 340 3.50 5.45 3.43
N ALA A 341 3.37 5.82 2.16
CA ALA A 341 4.24 5.34 1.08
C ALA A 341 5.70 5.80 1.23
N LEU A 342 5.89 7.04 1.68
CA LEU A 342 7.21 7.59 1.96
C LEU A 342 7.94 6.80 3.06
N GLN A 343 7.21 6.39 4.11
CA GLN A 343 7.76 5.57 5.19
C GLN A 343 8.16 4.18 4.71
N ILE A 344 7.35 3.53 3.88
CA ILE A 344 7.66 2.20 3.33
C ILE A 344 8.89 2.28 2.42
N SER A 345 8.94 3.27 1.52
CA SER A 345 10.09 3.47 0.62
C SER A 345 11.37 3.86 1.35
N LEU A 346 11.27 4.65 2.44
CA LEU A 346 12.41 4.99 3.29
C LEU A 346 12.93 3.77 4.04
N ILE A 347 12.06 2.85 4.48
CA ILE A 347 12.47 1.60 5.12
C ILE A 347 13.16 0.68 4.10
N GLU A 348 12.59 0.55 2.90
CA GLU A 348 13.13 -0.30 1.82
C GLU A 348 14.48 0.22 1.32
N ASN A 349 14.63 1.55 1.20
CA ASN A 349 15.87 2.18 0.77
C ASN A 349 16.82 2.54 1.93
N LEU A 350 16.46 2.25 3.19
CA LEU A 350 17.24 2.61 4.37
C LEU A 350 18.65 2.01 4.28
N GLU A 351 18.75 0.77 3.83
CA GLU A 351 20.02 0.06 3.67
C GLU A 351 20.92 0.73 2.62
N SER A 352 20.35 1.17 1.50
CA SER A 352 21.06 1.89 0.45
C SER A 352 21.53 3.29 0.91
N ILE A 353 20.67 4.01 1.64
CA ILE A 353 20.99 5.31 2.23
C ILE A 353 22.10 5.17 3.27
N LEU A 354 22.00 4.18 4.17
CA LEU A 354 23.02 3.88 5.19
C LEU A 354 24.34 3.42 4.56
N SER A 355 24.30 2.62 3.49
CA SER A 355 25.47 2.21 2.70
C SER A 355 26.18 3.40 2.06
N THR A 356 25.43 4.32 1.47
CA THR A 356 25.97 5.50 0.78
C THR A 356 26.50 6.52 1.80
N ALA A 357 25.80 6.72 2.92
CA ALA A 357 26.25 7.53 4.04
C ALA A 357 27.52 6.95 4.68
N SER A 358 27.59 5.63 4.88
CA SER A 358 28.77 4.92 5.38
C SER A 358 29.98 5.10 4.47
N LYS A 359 29.81 5.05 3.14
CA LYS A 359 30.88 5.38 2.18
C LYS A 359 31.35 6.83 2.27
N GLY A 360 30.45 7.77 2.57
CA GLY A 360 30.78 9.17 2.85
C GLY A 360 31.57 9.35 4.15
N VAL A 361 31.16 8.66 5.21
CA VAL A 361 31.82 8.68 6.53
C VAL A 361 33.18 7.97 6.49
N GLN A 362 33.35 6.92 5.69
CA GLN A 362 34.65 6.25 5.47
C GLN A 362 35.72 7.17 4.84
N LYS A 363 35.32 8.28 4.19
CA LYS A 363 36.27 9.30 3.73
C LYS A 363 36.78 10.22 4.84
N ILE A 364 36.12 10.25 6.00
CA ILE A 364 36.55 11.00 7.17
C ILE A 364 37.34 10.04 8.07
N LYS A 365 38.59 9.76 7.69
CA LYS A 365 39.55 9.13 8.59
C LYS A 365 40.18 10.22 9.47
N ILE A 366 39.87 10.22 10.75
CA ILE A 366 40.58 11.06 11.72
C ILE A 366 41.85 10.29 12.13
N ASP A 367 42.97 10.59 11.48
CA ASP A 367 44.24 9.86 11.69
C ASP A 367 44.89 10.11 13.06
N SER A 368 44.69 11.29 13.65
CA SER A 368 45.07 11.55 15.05
C SER A 368 44.37 12.80 15.59
N LEU A 369 43.84 12.70 16.81
CA LEU A 369 43.26 13.82 17.55
C LEU A 369 44.27 14.25 18.62
N ASN A 370 45.01 15.32 18.37
CA ASN A 370 45.91 15.90 19.37
C ASN A 370 45.12 16.83 20.29
N VAL A 371 44.77 16.31 21.47
CA VAL A 371 44.22 17.12 22.57
C VAL A 371 45.41 17.69 23.34
N ILE A 372 45.59 19.01 23.30
CA ILE A 372 46.63 19.70 24.07
C ILE A 372 46.08 19.96 25.47
N ASP A 373 46.61 19.22 26.45
CA ASP A 373 46.27 19.36 27.87
C ASP A 373 47.16 20.42 28.53
N SER A 374 46.59 21.36 29.27
CA SER A 374 47.32 22.41 30.00
C SER A 374 47.91 21.94 31.34
N GLY A 375 47.88 20.63 31.61
CA GLY A 375 48.48 19.99 32.79
C GLY A 375 47.49 19.69 33.92
N ASP A 376 46.21 19.89 33.69
CA ASP A 376 45.12 19.78 34.66
C ASP A 376 44.29 18.49 34.50
N GLY A 377 44.55 17.66 33.49
CA GLY A 377 43.97 16.32 33.35
C GLY A 377 42.45 16.30 33.12
N GLN A 378 41.84 17.46 32.88
CA GLN A 378 40.40 17.61 32.66
C GLN A 378 40.03 17.80 31.18
N THR A 379 40.99 18.03 30.29
CA THR A 379 40.73 18.32 28.86
C THR A 379 40.06 17.15 28.13
N LEU A 380 40.49 15.90 28.38
CA LEU A 380 39.85 14.71 27.82
C LEU A 380 38.43 14.51 28.38
N LYS A 381 38.22 14.79 29.68
CA LYS A 381 36.90 14.71 30.32
C LYS A 381 35.94 15.78 29.78
N ASN A 382 36.42 17.01 29.57
CA ASN A 382 35.63 18.10 29.01
C ASN A 382 35.29 17.86 27.53
N TYR A 383 36.19 17.25 26.75
CA TYR A 383 35.91 16.87 25.36
C TYR A 383 34.88 15.73 25.26
N ILE A 384 35.00 14.70 26.11
CA ILE A 384 34.02 13.61 26.18
C ILE A 384 32.66 14.13 26.71
N ALA A 385 32.66 15.11 27.62
CA ALA A 385 31.44 15.76 28.09
C ALA A 385 30.80 16.70 27.04
N ALA A 386 31.56 17.18 26.05
CA ALA A 386 31.06 18.01 24.96
C ALA A 386 30.45 17.22 23.79
N TYR A 387 30.69 15.90 23.73
CA TYR A 387 30.19 15.02 22.67
C TYR A 387 28.66 15.07 22.47
N PRO A 388 27.84 15.03 23.55
CA PRO A 388 26.39 15.15 23.42
C PRO A 388 25.94 16.49 22.82
N GLY A 389 26.63 17.59 23.13
CA GLY A 389 26.31 18.92 22.60
C GLY A 389 26.71 19.11 21.14
N MET A 390 27.80 18.48 20.68
CA MET A 390 28.19 18.47 19.27
C MET A 390 27.25 17.62 18.41
N LEU A 391 26.78 16.48 18.93
CA LEU A 391 25.76 15.65 18.28
C LEU A 391 24.44 16.42 18.11
N ASP A 392 24.00 17.15 19.14
CA ASP A 392 22.81 18.02 19.06
C ASP A 392 22.94 19.11 17.98
N ALA A 393 24.12 19.74 17.87
CA ALA A 393 24.38 20.73 16.83
C ALA A 393 24.37 20.13 15.40
N VAL A 394 24.90 18.91 15.23
CA VAL A 394 24.86 18.20 13.95
C VAL A 394 23.43 17.78 13.58
N PHE A 395 22.66 17.25 14.54
CA PHE A 395 21.27 16.89 14.29
C PHE A 395 20.42 18.10 13.93
N LYS A 396 20.60 19.24 14.62
CA LYS A 396 19.95 20.51 14.25
C LYS A 396 20.39 21.05 12.89
N ALA A 397 21.64 20.88 12.49
CA ALA A 397 22.11 21.32 11.17
C ALA A 397 21.51 20.48 10.04
N VAL A 398 21.36 19.17 10.26
CA VAL A 398 20.70 18.25 9.32
C VAL A 398 19.21 18.57 9.23
N ASP A 399 18.55 18.80 10.36
CA ASP A 399 17.15 19.23 10.42
C ASP A 399 16.93 20.54 9.65
N ASN A 400 17.74 21.57 9.90
CA ASN A 400 17.62 22.85 9.18
C ASN A 400 17.92 22.79 7.68
N THR A 401 18.69 21.80 7.21
CA THR A 401 19.10 21.70 5.79
C THR A 401 18.22 20.75 4.98
N VAL A 402 17.71 19.70 5.61
CA VAL A 402 16.97 18.62 4.94
C VAL A 402 15.51 18.53 5.43
N GLY A 403 15.17 19.19 6.54
CA GLY A 403 13.83 19.18 7.15
C GLY A 403 13.49 17.88 7.88
N ILE A 404 14.50 17.07 8.23
CA ILE A 404 14.33 15.75 8.83
C ILE A 404 14.81 15.80 10.28
N ASP A 405 13.84 15.76 11.21
CA ASP A 405 14.12 15.61 12.64
C ASP A 405 14.46 14.16 13.00
N ILE A 406 15.77 13.89 13.07
CA ILE A 406 16.32 12.59 13.44
C ILE A 406 16.04 12.26 14.92
N GLN A 407 15.91 13.27 15.78
CA GLN A 407 15.72 13.07 17.22
C GLN A 407 14.26 12.71 17.55
N GLY A 408 13.30 13.39 16.92
CA GLY A 408 11.88 13.07 17.00
C GLY A 408 11.53 11.71 16.38
N SER A 409 12.17 11.36 15.26
CA SER A 409 11.94 10.07 14.58
C SER A 409 12.48 8.86 15.34
N ILE A 410 13.57 8.98 16.09
CA ILE A 410 14.10 7.90 16.94
C ILE A 410 13.34 7.79 18.27
N SER A 411 12.92 8.92 18.85
CA SER A 411 12.24 8.95 20.15
C SER A 411 10.72 8.74 20.09
N GLY A 412 10.15 8.64 18.88
CA GLY A 412 8.72 8.40 18.65
C GLY A 412 7.81 9.56 19.05
N ARG A 413 8.37 10.75 19.29
CA ARG A 413 7.61 11.93 19.70
C ARG A 413 7.26 12.74 18.45
N LYS A 414 6.03 12.59 17.95
CA LYS A 414 5.46 13.49 16.94
C LYS A 414 5.36 14.89 17.56
N GLU A 415 6.13 15.86 17.06
CA GLU A 415 5.82 17.27 17.28
C GLU A 415 4.60 17.64 16.43
N GLU A 416 3.50 17.97 17.10
CA GLU A 416 2.39 18.69 16.49
C GLU A 416 2.88 20.07 16.06
N GLY A 417 2.64 20.38 14.79
CA GLY A 417 3.23 21.51 14.09
C GLY A 417 3.03 22.86 14.76
N LYS A 418 4.00 23.75 14.51
CA LYS A 418 3.77 25.19 14.52
C LYS A 418 3.88 25.71 13.08
N SER A 419 2.93 26.59 12.81
CA SER A 419 2.58 27.29 11.58
C SER A 419 3.73 27.85 10.76
#